data_AF-A0A2V8QYL1-F1
#
_entry.id   AF-A0A2V8QYL1-F1
#
_cell.length_a   1.000
_cell.length_b   1.000
_cell.length_c   1.000
_cell.angle_alpha   90.00
_cell.angle_beta   90.00
_cell.angle_gamma   90.00
#
_symmetry.space_group_name_H-M   'P 1'
#
loop_
_entity.id
_entity.type
_entity.pdbx_description
1 polymer ?
#
loop_
_entity_poly.entity_id
_entity_poly.type
_entity_poly.pdbx_seq_one_letter_code
_entity_poly.pdbx_strand_id
1 'polypeptide(L)'
;VGVVVARNGQPVWADLFASPSLFAGYWPKLLKSYAVDALGDNTSEKRPTVEEASAYLEARDGTISTTTQAGVYQLVKTEHPRYAVFELRDISLAAPLRLHFNKMDR
;
A
#
# COMPACT_ATOMS: atom_id res chain seq x y z
N VAL A 1 8.97 6.67 -3.60
CA VAL A 1 8.70 6.03 -4.91
C VAL A 1 7.79 4.85 -4.68
N GLY A 2 6.97 4.41 -5.64
CA GLY A 2 6.04 3.31 -5.38
C GLY A 2 5.23 2.87 -6.60
N VAL A 3 4.23 2.03 -6.35
CA VAL A 3 3.33 1.47 -7.36
C VAL A 3 1.89 1.54 -6.87
N VAL A 4 0.97 1.78 -7.81
CA VAL A 4 -0.47 1.52 -7.65
C VAL A 4 -0.80 0.39 -8.62
N VAL A 5 -1.46 -0.65 -8.12
CA VAL A 5 -1.83 -1.83 -8.90
C VAL A 5 -3.33 -1.81 -9.12
N ALA A 6 -3.72 -2.05 -10.37
CA ALA A 6 -5.11 -2.21 -10.73
C ALA A 6 -5.40 -3.66 -11.15
N ARG A 7 -6.57 -4.13 -10.76
CA ARG A 7 -7.13 -5.43 -11.12
C ARG A 7 -8.48 -5.17 -11.78
N ASN A 8 -8.67 -5.69 -12.99
CA ASN A 8 -9.87 -5.45 -13.81
C ASN A 8 -10.25 -3.98 -14.01
N GLY A 9 -9.24 -3.10 -14.14
CA GLY A 9 -9.43 -1.67 -14.36
C GLY A 9 -9.79 -0.87 -13.10
N GLN A 10 -9.65 -1.47 -11.92
CA GLN A 10 -9.88 -0.81 -10.64
C GLN A 10 -8.59 -0.84 -9.81
N PRO A 11 -8.11 0.28 -9.27
CA PRO A 11 -7.04 0.28 -8.27
C PRO A 11 -7.44 -0.55 -7.05
N VAL A 12 -6.60 -1.51 -6.66
CA VAL A 12 -6.86 -2.43 -5.53
C VAL A 12 -5.73 -2.44 -4.50
N TRP A 13 -4.56 -1.90 -4.85
CA TRP A 13 -3.39 -1.90 -3.99
C TRP A 13 -2.50 -0.69 -4.30
N ALA A 14 -1.93 -0.08 -3.26
CA ALA A 14 -0.79 0.82 -3.37
C ALA A 14 0.34 0.49 -2.37
N ASP A 15 1.59 0.50 -2.84
CA ASP A 15 2.80 0.34 -2.02
C ASP A 15 3.77 1.50 -2.25
N LEU A 16 4.15 2.20 -1.17
CA LEU A 16 5.13 3.29 -1.21
C LEU A 16 6.38 2.93 -0.40
N PHE A 17 7.53 3.30 -0.97
CA PHE A 17 8.87 3.02 -0.47
C PHE A 17 9.66 4.30 -0.27
N ALA A 18 10.48 4.29 0.79
CA ALA A 18 11.36 5.39 1.17
C ALA A 18 12.48 5.67 0.14
N SER A 19 12.90 4.67 -0.63
CA SER A 19 13.94 4.84 -1.66
C SER A 19 13.69 4.00 -2.92
N PRO A 20 14.25 4.41 -4.07
CA PRO A 20 14.23 3.60 -5.30
C PRO A 20 14.93 2.23 -5.16
N SER A 21 16.02 2.17 -4.38
CA SER A 21 16.76 0.91 -4.17
C SER A 21 15.94 -0.11 -3.38
N LEU A 22 15.20 0.34 -2.37
CA LEU A 22 14.28 -0.50 -1.60
C LEU A 22 13.15 -1.03 -2.50
N PHE A 23 12.55 -0.16 -3.31
CA PHE A 23 11.52 -0.56 -4.28
C PHE A 23 12.04 -1.62 -5.25
N ALA A 24 13.21 -1.39 -5.86
CA ALA A 24 13.81 -2.34 -6.80
C ALA A 24 14.10 -3.70 -6.15
N GLY A 25 14.58 -3.71 -4.91
CA GLY A 25 14.85 -4.96 -4.18
C GLY A 25 13.60 -5.78 -3.85
N TYR A 26 12.45 -5.11 -3.64
CA TYR A 26 11.18 -5.76 -3.34
C TYR A 26 10.33 -6.08 -4.57
N TRP A 27 10.58 -5.42 -5.70
CA TRP A 27 9.78 -5.51 -6.91
C TRP A 27 9.45 -6.94 -7.37
N PRO A 28 10.41 -7.90 -7.43
CA PRO A 28 10.10 -9.27 -7.89
C PRO A 28 9.10 -10.01 -6.98
N LYS A 29 9.14 -9.75 -5.67
CA LYS A 29 8.23 -10.36 -4.70
C LYS A 29 6.83 -9.77 -4.80
N LEU A 30 6.74 -8.45 -4.94
CA LEU A 30 5.49 -7.72 -5.09
C LEU A 30 4.75 -8.14 -6.36
N LEU A 31 5.46 -8.15 -7.49
CA LEU A 31 4.88 -8.55 -8.78
C LEU A 31 4.29 -9.97 -8.72
N LYS A 32 5.00 -10.91 -8.07
CA LYS A 32 4.52 -12.27 -7.87
C LYS A 32 3.25 -12.30 -7.00
N SER A 33 3.22 -11.52 -5.92
CA SER A 33 2.04 -11.41 -5.05
C SER A 33 0.82 -10.89 -5.81
N TYR A 34 0.99 -9.81 -6.59
CA TYR A 34 -0.09 -9.23 -7.39
C TYR A 34 -0.62 -10.20 -8.46
N ALA A 35 0.31 -10.88 -9.15
CA ALA A 35 -0.05 -11.84 -10.19
C ALA A 35 -0.81 -13.05 -9.63
N VAL A 36 -0.38 -13.56 -8.47
CA VAL A 36 -1.08 -14.66 -7.79
C VAL A 36 -2.46 -14.24 -7.32
N ASP A 37 -2.59 -13.03 -6.78
CA ASP A 37 -3.89 -12.53 -6.31
C ASP A 37 -4.90 -12.39 -7.46
N ALA A 38 -4.45 -12.02 -8.66
CA ALA A 38 -5.28 -11.91 -9.86
C ALA A 38 -5.62 -13.25 -10.54
N LEU A 39 -5.15 -14.40 -10.04
CA LEU A 39 -5.46 -15.70 -10.63
C LEU A 39 -6.94 -16.05 -10.45
N GLY A 40 -7.60 -16.47 -11.54
CA GLY A 40 -9.00 -16.91 -11.52
C GLY A 40 -10.02 -15.79 -11.81
N ASP A 41 -9.56 -14.59 -12.13
CA ASP A 41 -10.43 -13.46 -12.43
C ASP A 41 -11.02 -13.42 -13.84
N ASN A 42 -12.20 -12.81 -13.93
CA ASN A 42 -12.76 -12.38 -15.20
C ASN A 42 -12.01 -11.14 -15.72
N THR A 43 -11.54 -11.20 -16.96
CA THR A 43 -10.80 -10.09 -17.57
C THR A 43 -11.73 -8.92 -17.92
N SER A 44 -11.32 -7.71 -17.54
CA SER A 44 -11.96 -6.46 -17.96
C SER A 44 -11.09 -5.71 -18.97
N GLU A 45 -11.72 -5.10 -19.98
CA GLU A 45 -11.03 -4.22 -20.93
C GLU A 45 -10.78 -2.80 -20.37
N LYS A 46 -11.37 -2.48 -19.21
CA LYS A 46 -11.19 -1.17 -18.58
C LYS A 46 -9.71 -0.97 -18.23
N ARG A 47 -9.14 0.14 -18.71
CA ARG A 47 -7.81 0.59 -18.32
C ARG A 47 -7.93 1.60 -17.18
N PRO A 48 -7.18 1.45 -16.08
CA PRO A 48 -7.17 2.41 -14.99
C PRO A 48 -6.53 3.72 -15.45
N THR A 49 -7.01 4.87 -14.95
CA THR A 49 -6.41 6.17 -15.21
C THR A 49 -5.49 6.65 -14.08
N VAL A 50 -4.65 7.65 -14.38
CA VAL A 50 -3.76 8.26 -13.36
C VAL A 50 -4.59 9.00 -12.31
N GLU A 51 -5.72 9.57 -12.70
CA GLU A 51 -6.66 10.25 -11.81
C GLU A 51 -7.30 9.25 -10.84
N GLU A 52 -7.72 8.08 -11.33
CA GLU A 52 -8.25 7.01 -10.48
C GLU A 52 -7.19 6.50 -9.49
N ALA A 53 -5.94 6.34 -9.95
CA ALA A 53 -4.83 5.94 -9.09
C ALA A 53 -4.52 7.00 -8.02
N SER A 54 -4.54 8.28 -8.39
CA SER A 54 -4.32 9.40 -7.47
C SER A 54 -5.43 9.49 -6.42
N ALA A 55 -6.69 9.39 -6.85
CA ALA A 55 -7.84 9.39 -5.95
C ALA A 55 -7.80 8.20 -4.97
N TYR A 56 -7.41 7.01 -5.45
CA TYR A 56 -7.24 5.82 -4.60
C TYR A 56 -6.17 6.01 -3.50
N LEU A 57 -5.06 6.67 -3.85
CA LEU A 57 -3.97 7.00 -2.94
C LEU A 57 -4.39 8.04 -1.88
N GLU A 58 -5.20 9.02 -2.25
CA GLU A 58 -5.61 10.13 -1.39
C GLU A 58 -6.74 9.76 -0.41
N ALA A 59 -7.57 8.77 -0.74
CA ALA A 59 -8.65 8.30 0.12
C ALA A 59 -8.13 7.74 1.46
N ARG A 60 -8.51 8.38 2.59
CA ARG A 60 -7.99 8.15 3.96
C ARG A 60 -9.09 8.04 5.01
N ASP A 61 -9.99 7.09 4.84
CA ASP A 61 -11.15 6.91 5.71
C ASP A 61 -10.98 5.61 6.52
N GLY A 62 -11.32 5.59 7.83
CA GLY A 62 -11.27 4.37 8.65
C GLY A 62 -10.84 4.56 10.11
N THR A 63 -10.93 3.49 10.91
CA THR A 63 -10.55 3.42 12.32
C THR A 63 -9.06 3.17 12.47
N ILE A 64 -8.33 4.10 13.10
CA ILE A 64 -6.88 4.03 13.26
C ILE A 64 -6.50 3.30 14.55
N SER A 65 -5.60 2.33 14.47
CA SER A 65 -4.98 1.61 15.58
C SER A 65 -3.44 1.66 15.42
N THR A 66 -2.70 1.69 16.54
CA THR A 66 -1.24 1.84 16.50
C THR A 66 -0.58 0.83 17.42
N THR A 67 0.46 0.14 16.92
CA THR A 67 1.28 -0.81 17.66
C THR A 67 2.74 -0.36 17.62
N THR A 68 3.36 -0.21 18.79
CA THR A 68 4.73 0.31 18.92
C THR A 68 5.65 -0.74 19.53
N GLN A 69 6.81 -0.97 18.92
CA GLN A 69 7.86 -1.80 19.49
C GLN A 69 9.02 -0.91 19.97
N ALA A 70 9.26 -0.93 21.29
CA ALA A 70 10.34 -0.25 22.03
C ALA A 70 11.07 0.89 21.30
N GLY A 71 10.38 1.99 21.01
CA GLY A 71 10.99 3.28 20.62
C GLY A 71 11.67 3.37 19.25
N VAL A 72 11.70 2.29 18.46
CA VAL A 72 12.36 2.30 17.14
C VAL A 72 11.34 2.30 16.02
N TYR A 73 10.31 1.46 16.11
CA TYR A 73 9.31 1.32 15.05
C TYR A 73 7.88 1.40 15.57
N GLN A 74 7.02 2.05 14.78
CA GLN A 74 5.59 2.18 15.00
C GLN A 74 4.85 1.67 13.77
N LEU A 75 3.98 0.68 13.95
CA LEU A 75 3.02 0.24 12.95
C LEU A 75 1.68 0.90 13.22
N VAL A 76 1.18 1.70 12.28
CA VAL A 76 -0.16 2.28 12.30
C VAL A 76 -1.04 1.48 11.36
N LYS A 77 -2.09 0.86 11.88
CA LYS A 77 -3.10 0.14 11.11
C LYS A 77 -4.40 0.93 11.08
N THR A 78 -4.87 1.33 9.91
CA THR A 78 -6.20 1.93 9.71
C THR A 78 -7.13 0.90 9.10
N GLU A 79 -8.21 0.56 9.81
CA GLU A 79 -9.24 -0.37 9.34
C GLU A 79 -10.46 0.37 8.79
N HIS A 80 -10.84 0.05 7.56
CA HIS A 80 -12.05 0.53 6.92
C HIS A 80 -12.91 -0.68 6.50
N PRO A 81 -14.25 -0.57 6.39
CA PRO A 81 -15.09 -1.68 5.91
C PRO A 81 -14.66 -2.27 4.56
N ARG A 82 -14.03 -1.46 3.69
CA ARG A 82 -13.61 -1.87 2.34
C ARG A 82 -12.12 -2.14 2.17
N TYR A 83 -11.28 -1.69 3.10
CA TYR A 83 -9.82 -1.78 2.96
C TYR A 83 -9.13 -1.67 4.31
N ALA A 84 -7.86 -2.07 4.36
CA ALA A 84 -6.97 -1.85 5.49
C ALA A 84 -5.69 -1.14 5.03
N VAL A 85 -5.20 -0.21 5.83
CA VAL A 85 -3.94 0.51 5.61
C VAL A 85 -2.97 0.15 6.73
N PHE A 86 -1.70 -0.05 6.41
CA PHE A 86 -0.60 -0.30 7.33
C PHE A 86 0.52 0.68 7.02
N GLU A 87 0.91 1.50 8.00
CA GLU A 87 2.06 2.39 7.92
C GLU A 87 3.12 1.95 8.93
N LEU A 88 4.30 1.55 8.46
CA LEU A 88 5.46 1.39 9.33
C LEU A 88 6.24 2.70 9.36
N ARG A 89 6.49 3.20 10.56
CA ARG A 89 7.24 4.43 10.81
C ARG A 89 8.43 4.12 11.69
N ASP A 90 9.58 4.69 11.34
CA ASP A 90 10.69 4.84 12.27
C ASP A 90 10.39 6.04 13.17
N ILE A 91 10.36 5.79 14.48
CA ILE A 91 10.08 6.81 15.49
C ILE A 91 11.32 7.15 16.33
N SER A 92 12.50 6.65 15.95
CA SER A 92 13.77 6.98 16.60
C SER A 92 14.32 8.35 16.18
N LEU A 93 13.83 8.89 15.05
CA LEU A 93 14.17 10.22 14.54
C LEU A 93 13.25 11.30 15.14
N ALA A 94 13.73 12.54 15.23
CA ALA A 94 12.95 13.68 15.73
C ALA A 94 11.66 13.94 14.93
N ALA A 95 11.63 13.55 13.65
CA ALA A 95 10.42 13.49 12.84
C ALA A 95 10.21 12.04 12.39
N PRO A 96 9.06 11.40 12.70
CA PRO A 96 8.81 10.03 12.32
C PRO A 96 8.93 9.81 10.81
N LEU A 97 9.85 8.92 10.40
CA LEU A 97 10.08 8.59 9.00
C LEU A 97 9.18 7.44 8.59
N ARG A 98 8.30 7.65 7.61
CA ARG A 98 7.48 6.55 7.06
C ARG A 98 8.37 5.63 6.23
N LEU A 99 8.60 4.43 6.74
CA LEU A 99 9.42 3.39 6.10
C LEU A 99 8.63 2.61 5.06
N HIS A 100 7.37 2.31 5.37
CA HIS A 100 6.52 1.49 4.54
C HIS A 100 5.07 1.94 4.67
N PHE A 101 4.36 1.92 3.56
CA PHE A 101 2.92 2.14 3.49
C PHE A 101 2.33 1.07 2.58
N ASN A 102 1.32 0.37 3.08
CA ASN A 102 0.59 -0.67 2.39
C ASN A 102 -0.90 -0.40 2.56
N LYS A 103 -1.67 -0.39 1.47
CA LYS A 103 -3.14 -0.35 1.49
C LYS A 103 -3.65 -1.53 0.69
N MET A 104 -4.50 -2.33 1.31
CA MET A 104 -5.13 -3.50 0.70
C MET A 104 -6.64 -3.42 0.82
N ASP A 105 -7.35 -3.70 -0.27
CA ASP A 105 -8.79 -3.94 -0.24
C ASP A 105 -9.08 -5.27 0.50
N ARG A 106 -10.28 -5.39 1.07
CA ARG A 106 -10.73 -6.60 1.79
C ARG A 106 -11.34 -7.65 0.85
#